data_AF-A0A396SUB7-F1
#
_entry.id   AF-A0A396SUB7-F1
#
_cell.length_a   1.000
_cell.length_b   1.000
_cell.length_c   1.000
_cell.angle_alpha   90.00
_cell.angle_beta   90.00
_cell.angle_gamma   90.00
#
_symmetry.space_group_name_H-M   'P 1'
#
loop_
_entity.id
_entity.type
_entity.pdbx_description
1 polymer ?
#
loop_
_entity_poly.entity_id
_entity_poly.type
_entity_poly.pdbx_seq_one_letter_code
_entity_poly.pdbx_strand_id
1 'polypeptide(L)'
;MKFKKVRGHFSKLVKLGIMFALLGSIVESVATVQVSAKTLESVASNPSLELGIWTGKDGDCNWNYDVVTKTLTIENGQLSSIPLTKELSWANEIEYLNFDGQIELPANAANKFANLTSLKAISGLNKVDTNATNNMASLFGNDLNLTSLDLSHLDTKNVTNMSNMFAYSGITNLDLSHLDTKNVTDMSGMFLQTRRLNNLDLSHLDTRNVTNMSNMFAYSGITNLDLSHFDTRNVTNMSNMFASSRIANLDLSHFDTNSLTSMRGMFQGTGALDEKFTLSSHFNTSKVTDMSELFAATKYAQIDLNNLDTSHVTNMRDMFAHSRVNSLDLSHFDTSHVTNMSGMFSYNTNLTSLDLNRLDTSNVTDMSYMFTNDTTLNHLNLSGLDTSKVTDMHYMFEADPALTSLDLSHFDTSKLINMQAMFRKDTNLVDLDLHNFKTNQVQIMDDLFEYDSKLESVNLRGWNTQKVTTMSRMFRHCPQLVYVDLSGFHTPKLKDSTLMFQYDYKLAGIDLSHFNIHNSSILDHAGNLNGFAVKLGHYRLRKSSGVGQSFKHIQAVGNGKLNHPQGKKYTAEQLFRLYNHSAKKSPVAIYVMYNGKKPSFAKQLGIK
;
A
#
# COMPACT_ATOMS: atom_id res chain seq x y z
N MET A 1 -46.07 -25.22 -37.34
CA MET A 1 -46.68 -25.05 -36.00
C MET A 1 -45.93 -23.90 -35.32
N LYS A 2 -46.70 -22.91 -34.84
CA LYS A 2 -46.38 -21.65 -34.12
C LYS A 2 -45.24 -21.79 -33.06
N PHE A 3 -44.52 -20.78 -32.54
CA PHE A 3 -44.19 -19.36 -32.79
C PHE A 3 -43.10 -18.99 -31.73
N LYS A 4 -42.29 -17.95 -31.99
CA LYS A 4 -41.47 -17.19 -31.01
C LYS A 4 -42.30 -16.55 -29.86
N LYS A 5 -41.66 -16.29 -28.71
CA LYS A 5 -41.82 -15.09 -27.82
C LYS A 5 -40.66 -15.11 -26.79
N VAL A 6 -39.75 -14.14 -26.62
CA VAL A 6 -39.73 -12.66 -26.54
C VAL A 6 -40.27 -12.09 -25.21
N ARG A 7 -39.34 -11.42 -24.48
CA ARG A 7 -39.46 -10.31 -23.48
C ARG A 7 -40.32 -10.58 -22.22
N GLY A 8 -40.05 -10.06 -21.03
CA GLY A 8 -39.09 -9.06 -20.55
C GLY A 8 -39.63 -8.45 -19.23
N HIS A 9 -38.72 -8.08 -18.33
CA HIS A 9 -38.73 -6.92 -17.40
C HIS A 9 -39.83 -6.68 -16.32
N PHE A 10 -39.36 -6.03 -15.23
CA PHE A 10 -40.02 -5.38 -14.08
C PHE A 10 -40.53 -6.28 -12.94
N SER A 11 -40.56 -5.92 -11.66
CA SER A 11 -39.88 -4.94 -10.76
C SER A 11 -40.54 -5.05 -9.37
N LYS A 12 -39.85 -4.57 -8.31
CA LYS A 12 -40.35 -4.16 -6.97
C LYS A 12 -40.68 -5.27 -5.95
N LEU A 13 -39.97 -5.34 -4.81
CA LEU A 13 -40.14 -4.58 -3.53
C LEU A 13 -41.47 -4.85 -2.83
N VAL A 14 -41.46 -5.59 -1.70
CA VAL A 14 -42.30 -5.35 -0.51
C VAL A 14 -41.60 -5.93 0.74
N LYS A 15 -41.45 -5.07 1.76
CA LYS A 15 -41.04 -5.35 3.14
C LYS A 15 -42.13 -6.16 3.87
N LEU A 16 -41.77 -7.02 4.81
CA LEU A 16 -42.67 -7.38 5.91
C LEU A 16 -41.89 -7.58 7.21
N GLY A 17 -42.08 -6.65 8.15
CA GLY A 17 -41.77 -6.86 9.57
C GLY A 17 -43.01 -7.35 10.28
N ILE A 18 -42.84 -8.21 11.28
CA ILE A 18 -43.86 -8.49 12.30
C ILE A 18 -43.13 -8.62 13.64
N MET A 19 -43.54 -7.77 14.57
CA MET A 19 -43.22 -7.76 15.99
C MET A 19 -44.52 -8.14 16.72
N PHE A 20 -44.50 -9.12 17.62
CA PHE A 20 -45.47 -9.22 18.71
C PHE A 20 -44.87 -10.01 19.88
N ALA A 21 -45.01 -9.44 21.08
CA ALA A 21 -44.68 -9.96 22.40
C ALA A 21 -45.74 -11.02 22.86
N LEU A 22 -45.63 -11.80 23.95
CA LEU A 22 -45.35 -11.43 25.34
C LEU A 22 -45.31 -12.72 26.23
N LEU A 23 -44.42 -12.75 27.23
CA LEU A 23 -44.50 -13.28 28.63
C LEU A 23 -44.83 -14.77 28.97
N GLY A 24 -44.02 -15.35 29.88
CA GLY A 24 -44.38 -16.51 30.72
C GLY A 24 -43.28 -17.30 31.46
N SER A 25 -42.76 -16.76 32.57
CA SER A 25 -42.29 -17.40 33.85
C SER A 25 -41.33 -18.62 33.97
N ILE A 26 -40.16 -18.35 34.58
CA ILE A 26 -39.48 -18.93 35.79
C ILE A 26 -39.30 -20.46 35.94
N VAL A 27 -38.03 -20.92 36.09
CA VAL A 27 -37.50 -21.79 37.20
C VAL A 27 -35.96 -21.59 37.35
N GLU A 28 -35.51 -21.58 38.61
CA GLU A 28 -34.16 -21.36 39.17
C GLU A 28 -33.10 -22.44 38.86
N SER A 29 -31.81 -22.09 38.91
CA SER A 29 -30.85 -22.71 39.85
C SER A 29 -29.53 -21.91 39.97
N VAL A 30 -28.89 -22.10 41.13
CA VAL A 30 -27.92 -21.25 41.84
C VAL A 30 -26.46 -21.67 41.59
N ALA A 31 -25.51 -20.72 41.55
CA ALA A 31 -24.24 -20.79 42.31
C ALA A 31 -23.27 -19.60 42.06
N THR A 32 -23.22 -18.74 43.07
CA THR A 32 -22.11 -17.92 43.62
C THR A 32 -20.70 -17.96 43.00
N VAL A 33 -20.10 -16.78 42.77
CA VAL A 33 -18.70 -16.48 43.11
C VAL A 33 -18.61 -15.08 43.72
N GLN A 34 -17.94 -14.98 44.88
CA GLN A 34 -17.73 -13.76 45.67
C GLN A 34 -16.55 -12.90 45.16
N VAL A 35 -16.82 -11.59 45.13
CA VAL A 35 -16.05 -10.43 45.62
C VAL A 35 -14.54 -10.33 45.36
N SER A 36 -14.15 -9.19 44.76
CA SER A 36 -12.98 -8.42 45.16
C SER A 36 -13.27 -6.93 44.96
N ALA A 37 -13.58 -6.24 46.07
CA ALA A 37 -13.72 -4.78 46.10
C ALA A 37 -12.32 -4.16 46.17
N LYS A 38 -12.01 -3.24 45.24
CA LYS A 38 -10.87 -2.34 45.34
C LYS A 38 -11.33 -0.92 45.01
N THR A 39 -11.56 -0.17 46.08
CA THR A 39 -11.51 1.29 46.24
C THR A 39 -11.50 2.14 44.97
N LEU A 40 -12.65 2.75 44.67
CA LEU A 40 -12.77 4.01 43.95
C LEU A 40 -13.18 5.06 44.99
N GLU A 41 -12.24 5.93 45.38
CA GLU A 41 -12.56 7.15 46.10
C GLU A 41 -12.68 8.31 45.10
N SER A 42 -13.79 9.05 45.26
CA SER A 42 -14.11 10.39 44.73
C SER A 42 -14.44 10.54 43.23
N VAL A 43 -15.67 10.15 42.86
CA VAL A 43 -16.45 10.90 41.86
C VAL A 43 -17.87 11.06 42.41
N ALA A 44 -18.37 12.30 42.34
CA ALA A 44 -19.63 12.83 42.85
C ALA A 44 -20.75 11.81 43.17
N SER A 45 -21.14 11.76 44.45
CA SER A 45 -22.40 11.18 44.89
C SER A 45 -23.57 12.01 44.37
N ASN A 46 -24.44 11.43 43.52
CA ASN A 46 -25.68 12.05 43.08
C ASN A 46 -26.89 11.19 43.52
N PRO A 47 -27.77 11.67 44.42
CA PRO A 47 -29.02 11.00 44.75
C PRO A 47 -30.15 11.54 43.87
N SER A 48 -30.39 10.91 42.72
CA SER A 48 -31.70 10.97 42.02
C SER A 48 -31.78 9.84 40.98
N LEU A 49 -32.24 8.69 41.43
CA LEU A 49 -32.48 7.49 40.61
C LEU A 49 -33.90 7.48 40.02
N GLU A 50 -34.57 8.63 39.99
CA GLU A 50 -35.89 8.80 39.36
C GLU A 50 -35.83 10.05 38.49
N LEU A 51 -36.00 9.87 37.16
CA LEU A 51 -35.83 10.84 36.06
C LEU A 51 -34.36 11.08 35.69
N GLY A 52 -33.85 10.30 34.72
CA GLY A 52 -32.45 10.23 34.32
C GLY A 52 -31.85 11.51 33.73
N ILE A 53 -31.64 12.51 34.57
CA ILE A 53 -30.89 13.73 34.26
C ILE A 53 -29.57 13.67 35.01
N TRP A 54 -28.46 13.66 34.28
CA TRP A 54 -27.13 13.78 34.84
C TRP A 54 -26.70 15.23 34.82
N THR A 55 -25.92 15.67 35.80
CA THR A 55 -25.45 17.06 35.87
C THR A 55 -23.97 17.09 36.20
N GLY A 56 -23.34 18.21 35.85
CA GLY A 56 -21.94 18.45 36.18
C GLY A 56 -21.48 19.81 35.70
N LYS A 57 -20.16 19.95 35.58
CA LYS A 57 -19.52 21.18 35.14
C LYS A 57 -18.49 20.92 34.05
N ASP A 58 -18.28 21.94 33.23
CA ASP A 58 -17.23 22.04 32.24
C ASP A 58 -16.72 23.49 32.27
N GLY A 59 -15.52 23.68 32.82
CA GLY A 59 -15.08 25.01 33.25
C GLY A 59 -16.04 25.56 34.31
N ASP A 60 -16.60 26.73 34.04
CA ASP A 60 -17.57 27.38 34.91
C ASP A 60 -19.03 27.13 34.49
N CYS A 61 -19.24 26.55 33.30
CA CYS A 61 -20.57 26.17 32.83
C CYS A 61 -21.11 24.98 33.63
N ASN A 62 -22.36 25.09 34.11
CA ASN A 62 -23.13 23.92 34.49
C ASN A 62 -23.67 23.24 33.22
N TRP A 63 -23.76 21.92 33.25
CA TRP A 63 -24.48 21.18 32.23
C TRP A 63 -25.45 20.19 32.85
N ASN A 64 -26.52 19.88 32.11
CA ASN A 64 -27.42 18.79 32.39
C ASN A 64 -27.57 17.90 31.15
N TYR A 65 -27.65 16.59 31.34
CA TYR A 65 -27.80 15.61 30.27
C TYR A 65 -29.02 14.74 30.56
N ASP A 66 -30.02 14.84 29.68
CA ASP A 66 -31.21 13.99 29.74
C ASP A 66 -30.95 12.70 28.97
N VAL A 67 -30.87 11.58 29.69
CA VAL A 67 -30.56 10.27 29.10
C VAL A 67 -31.69 9.72 28.21
N VAL A 68 -32.92 10.23 28.36
CA VAL A 68 -34.09 9.81 27.58
C VAL A 68 -34.10 10.53 26.24
N THR A 69 -33.92 11.85 26.24
CA THR A 69 -33.87 12.63 24.99
C THR A 69 -32.49 12.63 24.34
N LYS A 70 -31.45 12.18 25.06
CA LYS A 70 -30.04 12.20 24.65
C LYS A 70 -29.52 13.63 24.40
N THR A 71 -30.02 14.58 25.18
CA THR A 71 -29.70 16.01 25.04
C THR A 71 -28.75 16.46 26.13
N LEU A 72 -27.58 16.99 25.76
CA LEU A 72 -26.69 17.73 26.66
C LEU A 72 -27.05 19.21 26.56
N THR A 73 -27.50 19.81 27.66
CA THR A 73 -27.73 21.25 27.77
C THR A 73 -26.60 21.90 28.57
N ILE A 74 -25.98 22.93 28.01
CA ILE A 74 -24.93 23.72 28.65
C ILE A 74 -25.49 25.10 28.99
N GLU A 75 -25.32 25.51 30.25
CA GLU A 75 -25.80 26.76 30.82
C GLU A 75 -24.67 27.80 30.94
N ASN A 76 -25.02 29.00 31.41
CA ASN A 76 -24.12 30.17 31.43
C ASN A 76 -22.74 29.88 32.03
N GLY A 77 -21.70 30.47 31.42
CA GLY A 77 -20.33 30.42 31.94
C GLY A 77 -19.29 30.33 30.83
N GLN A 78 -18.05 30.08 31.23
CA GLN A 78 -16.94 29.83 30.32
C GLN A 78 -16.64 28.32 30.27
N LEU A 79 -16.61 27.75 29.07
CA LEU A 79 -16.24 26.36 28.87
C LEU A 79 -14.73 26.15 29.08
N SER A 80 -14.35 24.96 29.56
CA SER A 80 -12.94 24.58 29.62
C SER A 80 -12.37 24.34 28.22
N SER A 81 -11.04 24.35 28.07
CA SER A 81 -10.38 23.93 26.83
C SER A 81 -10.28 22.40 26.66
N ILE A 82 -10.86 21.62 27.57
CA ILE A 82 -10.83 20.16 27.54
C ILE A 82 -11.97 19.66 26.62
N PRO A 83 -11.70 18.79 25.64
CA PRO A 83 -12.74 18.19 24.80
C PRO A 83 -13.81 17.48 25.63
N LEU A 84 -15.08 17.58 25.25
CA LEU A 84 -16.18 16.93 25.97
C LEU A 84 -15.98 15.42 26.11
N THR A 85 -15.38 14.76 25.11
CA THR A 85 -15.08 13.32 25.15
C THR A 85 -14.04 12.91 26.20
N LYS A 86 -13.25 13.86 26.72
CA LYS A 86 -12.33 13.61 27.84
C LYS A 86 -12.98 13.92 29.19
N GLU A 87 -13.92 14.85 29.23
CA GLU A 87 -14.66 15.19 30.45
C GLU A 87 -15.79 14.20 30.74
N LEU A 88 -16.46 13.72 29.69
CA LEU A 88 -17.64 12.87 29.75
C LEU A 88 -17.32 11.53 29.07
N SER A 89 -17.15 10.47 29.87
CA SER A 89 -16.86 9.12 29.36
C SER A 89 -17.97 8.55 28.44
N TRP A 90 -19.15 9.15 28.49
CA TRP A 90 -20.35 8.81 27.72
C TRP A 90 -20.70 9.85 26.64
N ALA A 91 -19.81 10.81 26.34
CA ALA A 91 -20.07 11.88 25.36
C ALA A 91 -20.60 11.38 24.01
N ASN A 92 -20.20 10.17 23.58
CA ASN A 92 -20.65 9.57 22.33
C ASN A 92 -22.13 9.16 22.33
N GLU A 93 -22.83 9.20 23.47
CA GLU A 93 -24.28 9.00 23.54
C GLU A 93 -25.08 10.29 23.25
N ILE A 94 -24.42 11.45 23.24
CA ILE A 94 -25.08 12.73 23.01
C ILE A 94 -25.59 12.77 21.58
N GLU A 95 -26.91 12.91 21.41
CA GLU A 95 -27.55 13.11 20.11
C GLU A 95 -27.87 14.58 19.84
N TYR A 96 -28.08 15.38 20.89
CA TYR A 96 -28.40 16.80 20.77
C TYR A 96 -27.55 17.61 21.75
N LEU A 97 -26.93 18.68 21.26
CA LEU A 97 -26.21 19.64 22.09
C LEU A 97 -26.97 20.96 22.08
N ASN A 98 -27.38 21.45 23.25
CA ASN A 98 -28.15 22.67 23.39
C ASN A 98 -27.41 23.68 24.28
N PHE A 99 -27.19 24.89 23.78
CA PHE A 99 -26.71 26.00 24.61
C PHE A 99 -27.91 26.80 25.10
N ASP A 100 -28.17 26.78 26.41
CA ASP A 100 -29.31 27.49 27.00
C ASP A 100 -28.92 28.79 27.72
N GLY A 101 -27.62 29.02 27.96
CA GLY A 101 -27.09 30.27 28.53
C GLY A 101 -26.17 31.03 27.57
N GLN A 102 -25.65 32.18 28.02
CA GLN A 102 -24.51 32.87 27.43
C GLN A 102 -23.24 32.08 27.75
N ILE A 103 -22.60 31.55 26.71
CA ILE A 103 -21.44 30.66 26.82
C ILE A 103 -20.23 31.35 26.25
N GLU A 104 -19.12 31.37 26.97
CA GLU A 104 -17.84 31.82 26.44
C GLU A 104 -16.99 30.61 26.06
N LEU A 105 -16.56 30.53 24.79
CA LEU A 105 -15.56 29.54 24.38
C LEU A 105 -14.16 29.98 24.82
N PRO A 106 -13.29 29.05 25.25
CA PRO A 106 -11.92 29.37 25.61
C PRO A 106 -11.10 29.74 24.37
N ALA A 107 -9.99 30.45 24.59
CA ALA A 107 -9.06 30.85 23.52
C ALA A 107 -8.63 29.66 22.63
N ASN A 108 -8.43 28.50 23.25
CA ASN A 108 -8.21 27.24 22.56
C ASN A 108 -9.45 26.35 22.67
N ALA A 109 -10.28 26.34 21.62
CA ALA A 109 -11.49 25.53 21.51
C ALA A 109 -11.24 24.22 20.74
N ALA A 110 -9.98 23.85 20.50
CA ALA A 110 -9.67 22.69 19.66
C ALA A 110 -10.32 21.41 20.18
N ASN A 111 -11.01 20.70 19.28
CA ASN A 111 -11.76 19.46 19.53
C ASN A 111 -12.91 19.58 20.55
N LYS A 112 -13.33 20.79 20.96
CA LYS A 112 -14.28 20.95 22.07
C LYS A 112 -15.57 20.16 21.88
N PHE A 113 -16.13 20.22 20.68
CA PHE A 113 -17.37 19.53 20.30
C PHE A 113 -17.13 18.38 19.32
N ALA A 114 -15.90 17.88 19.24
CA ALA A 114 -15.49 16.86 18.30
C ALA A 114 -15.69 15.44 18.81
N ASN A 115 -15.74 14.49 17.88
CA ASN A 115 -15.87 13.04 18.11
C ASN A 115 -17.20 12.66 18.78
N LEU A 116 -18.21 13.52 18.72
CA LEU A 116 -19.55 13.21 19.21
C LEU A 116 -20.29 12.44 18.12
N THR A 117 -19.91 11.18 17.92
CA THR A 117 -20.33 10.39 16.74
C THR A 117 -21.84 10.19 16.61
N SER A 118 -22.59 10.32 17.71
CA SER A 118 -24.06 10.23 17.72
C SER A 118 -24.76 11.58 17.56
N LEU A 119 -24.02 12.70 17.61
CA LEU A 119 -24.56 14.05 17.56
C LEU A 119 -25.29 14.29 16.23
N LYS A 120 -26.54 14.71 16.32
CA LYS A 120 -27.43 14.98 15.18
C LYS A 120 -27.63 16.46 14.93
N ALA A 121 -27.66 17.27 15.99
CA ALA A 121 -27.86 18.70 15.91
C ALA A 121 -27.25 19.45 17.09
N ILE A 122 -26.87 20.71 16.83
CA ILE A 122 -26.47 21.68 17.83
C ILE A 122 -27.46 22.85 17.77
N SER A 123 -28.03 23.24 18.91
CA SER A 123 -28.92 24.38 19.05
C SER A 123 -28.34 25.42 20.01
N GLY A 124 -28.70 26.68 19.80
CA GLY A 124 -28.28 27.79 20.66
C GLY A 124 -26.86 28.31 20.39
N LEU A 125 -26.24 27.99 19.24
CA LEU A 125 -24.91 28.53 18.87
C LEU A 125 -24.87 30.06 18.84
N ASN A 126 -26.01 30.72 18.61
CA ASN A 126 -26.15 32.16 18.73
C ASN A 126 -25.93 32.73 20.14
N LYS A 127 -25.82 31.86 21.16
CA LYS A 127 -25.50 32.21 22.55
C LYS A 127 -24.04 31.90 22.92
N VAL A 128 -23.23 31.45 21.96
CA VAL A 128 -21.82 31.10 22.19
C VAL A 128 -20.91 32.22 21.69
N ASP A 129 -20.29 32.94 22.62
CA ASP A 129 -19.25 33.93 22.35
C ASP A 129 -17.93 33.23 21.98
N THR A 130 -17.40 33.61 20.82
CA THR A 130 -16.15 33.11 20.23
C THR A 130 -15.08 34.19 20.09
N ASN A 131 -15.32 35.40 20.58
CA ASN A 131 -14.42 36.55 20.40
C ASN A 131 -13.02 36.30 20.98
N ALA A 132 -12.88 35.51 22.05
CA ALA A 132 -11.58 35.15 22.62
C ALA A 132 -10.88 33.99 21.89
N THR A 133 -11.60 33.25 21.04
CA THR A 133 -11.14 32.00 20.42
C THR A 133 -10.16 32.27 19.27
N ASN A 134 -8.95 31.71 19.37
CA ASN A 134 -7.93 31.78 18.33
C ASN A 134 -7.62 30.43 17.66
N ASN A 135 -8.10 29.32 18.24
CA ASN A 135 -7.90 27.98 17.72
C ASN A 135 -9.23 27.20 17.73
N MET A 136 -9.72 26.88 16.53
CA MET A 136 -10.93 26.08 16.29
C MET A 136 -10.60 24.73 15.61
N ALA A 137 -9.37 24.24 15.76
CA ALA A 137 -8.95 22.98 15.15
C ALA A 137 -9.89 21.84 15.56
N SER A 138 -10.40 21.11 14.58
CA SER A 138 -11.33 19.99 14.76
C SER A 138 -12.59 20.33 15.56
N LEU A 139 -13.03 21.59 15.67
CA LEU A 139 -14.13 21.96 16.58
C LEU A 139 -15.39 21.09 16.42
N PHE A 140 -15.72 20.71 15.18
CA PHE A 140 -16.84 19.83 14.81
C PHE A 140 -16.35 18.60 14.01
N GLY A 141 -15.15 18.13 14.34
CA GLY A 141 -14.51 17.00 13.66
C GLY A 141 -15.07 15.66 14.13
N ASN A 142 -15.25 14.71 13.22
CA ASN A 142 -15.70 13.34 13.48
C ASN A 142 -17.11 13.23 14.09
N ASP A 143 -17.95 14.23 13.85
CA ASP A 143 -19.39 14.23 14.21
C ASP A 143 -20.21 13.61 13.07
N LEU A 144 -20.14 12.27 12.97
CA LEU A 144 -20.62 11.49 11.82
C LEU A 144 -22.11 11.66 11.49
N ASN A 145 -22.94 12.01 12.48
CA ASN A 145 -24.39 12.16 12.34
C ASN A 145 -24.84 13.63 12.29
N LEU A 146 -23.93 14.60 12.44
CA LEU A 146 -24.25 16.02 12.40
C LEU A 146 -24.43 16.44 10.95
N THR A 147 -25.67 16.71 10.51
CA THR A 147 -25.98 16.90 9.09
C THR A 147 -26.01 18.36 8.63
N SER A 148 -26.20 19.29 9.56
CA SER A 148 -26.24 20.73 9.35
C SER A 148 -25.71 21.46 10.57
N LEU A 149 -25.18 22.66 10.36
CA LEU A 149 -24.64 23.51 11.40
C LEU A 149 -24.85 24.98 11.01
N ASP A 150 -25.34 25.78 11.94
CA ASP A 150 -25.46 27.22 11.75
C ASP A 150 -24.23 27.94 12.31
N LEU A 151 -23.48 28.62 11.44
CA LEU A 151 -22.24 29.32 11.77
C LEU A 151 -22.42 30.84 11.85
N SER A 152 -23.62 31.38 11.60
CA SER A 152 -23.83 32.82 11.37
C SER A 152 -23.48 33.72 12.57
N HIS A 153 -23.30 33.13 13.74
CA HIS A 153 -23.04 33.81 15.00
C HIS A 153 -21.61 33.65 15.53
N LEU A 154 -20.76 32.85 14.86
CA LEU A 154 -19.38 32.69 15.30
C LEU A 154 -18.53 33.90 14.86
N ASP A 155 -18.02 34.66 15.82
CA ASP A 155 -16.99 35.67 15.57
C ASP A 155 -15.62 34.98 15.44
N THR A 156 -15.15 34.87 14.20
CA THR A 156 -13.92 34.17 13.86
C THR A 156 -12.74 35.09 13.57
N LYS A 157 -12.88 36.40 13.78
CA LYS A 157 -11.86 37.39 13.41
C LYS A 157 -10.49 37.16 14.07
N ASN A 158 -10.44 36.47 15.21
CA ASN A 158 -9.21 36.18 15.96
C ASN A 158 -8.69 34.76 15.71
N VAL A 159 -9.40 33.94 14.93
CA VAL A 159 -9.04 32.54 14.67
C VAL A 159 -7.86 32.47 13.71
N THR A 160 -6.86 31.72 14.10
CA THR A 160 -5.63 31.47 13.33
C THR A 160 -5.53 30.02 12.83
N ASN A 161 -6.25 29.09 13.47
CA ASN A 161 -6.25 27.67 13.14
C ASN A 161 -7.67 27.12 13.00
N MET A 162 -8.01 26.65 11.78
CA MET A 162 -9.25 25.95 11.45
C MET A 162 -8.98 24.54 10.89
N SER A 163 -7.79 23.99 11.17
CA SER A 163 -7.42 22.66 10.70
C SER A 163 -8.43 21.62 11.16
N ASN A 164 -8.85 20.74 10.25
CA ASN A 164 -9.79 19.65 10.50
C ASN A 164 -11.15 20.05 11.07
N MET A 165 -11.54 21.35 11.05
CA MET A 165 -12.72 21.86 11.75
C MET A 165 -14.00 21.06 11.49
N PHE A 166 -14.20 20.57 10.26
CA PHE A 166 -15.34 19.74 9.87
C PHE A 166 -14.94 18.33 9.38
N ALA A 167 -13.69 17.93 9.61
CA ALA A 167 -13.16 16.67 9.09
C ALA A 167 -14.01 15.49 9.58
N TYR A 168 -14.29 14.52 8.72
CA TYR A 168 -15.11 13.33 9.01
C TYR A 168 -16.55 13.61 9.45
N SER A 169 -17.05 14.85 9.41
CA SER A 169 -18.42 15.15 9.82
C SER A 169 -19.47 14.60 8.84
N GLY A 170 -20.70 14.44 9.33
CA GLY A 170 -21.87 14.07 8.55
C GLY A 170 -22.50 15.21 7.73
N ILE A 171 -21.87 16.39 7.72
CA ILE A 171 -22.45 17.63 7.21
C ILE A 171 -22.77 17.48 5.73
N THR A 172 -23.96 17.95 5.34
CA THR A 172 -24.47 17.86 3.96
C THR A 172 -24.48 19.21 3.23
N ASN A 173 -24.56 20.30 4.00
CA ASN A 173 -24.49 21.68 3.51
C ASN A 173 -23.90 22.56 4.62
N LEU A 174 -23.15 23.59 4.24
CA LEU A 174 -22.54 24.52 5.17
C LEU A 174 -22.47 25.92 4.53
N ASP A 175 -22.90 26.93 5.27
CA ASP A 175 -22.74 28.34 4.88
C ASP A 175 -21.49 28.91 5.56
N LEU A 176 -20.51 29.32 4.75
CA LEU A 176 -19.23 29.86 5.21
C LEU A 176 -19.19 31.41 5.16
N SER A 177 -20.25 32.07 4.68
CA SER A 177 -20.25 33.50 4.38
C SER A 177 -20.01 34.41 5.60
N HIS A 178 -20.20 33.87 6.81
CA HIS A 178 -20.01 34.58 8.08
C HIS A 178 -18.62 34.40 8.70
N LEU A 179 -17.77 33.54 8.14
CA LEU A 179 -16.43 33.29 8.69
C LEU A 179 -15.43 34.37 8.24
N ASP A 180 -14.91 35.16 9.19
CA ASP A 180 -13.76 36.04 8.95
C ASP A 180 -12.47 35.21 9.05
N THR A 181 -11.93 34.84 7.89
CA THR A 181 -10.77 33.96 7.77
C THR A 181 -9.45 34.70 7.52
N LYS A 182 -9.45 36.04 7.55
CA LYS A 182 -8.28 36.85 7.20
C LYS A 182 -7.04 36.56 8.06
N ASN A 183 -7.21 36.05 9.27
CA ASN A 183 -6.13 35.73 10.21
C ASN A 183 -5.80 34.24 10.25
N VAL A 184 -6.52 33.40 9.50
CA VAL A 184 -6.32 31.95 9.49
C VAL A 184 -5.04 31.61 8.73
N THR A 185 -4.15 30.88 9.38
CA THR A 185 -2.88 30.40 8.83
C THR A 185 -2.88 28.91 8.50
N ASP A 186 -3.77 28.13 9.10
CA ASP A 186 -3.89 26.68 8.90
C ASP A 186 -5.34 26.26 8.61
N MET A 187 -5.56 25.73 7.40
CA MET A 187 -6.83 25.14 6.94
C MET A 187 -6.65 23.66 6.58
N SER A 188 -5.57 23.02 7.04
CA SER A 188 -5.28 21.62 6.72
C SER A 188 -6.42 20.71 7.15
N GLY A 189 -6.86 19.84 6.23
CA GLY A 189 -7.94 18.89 6.48
C GLY A 189 -9.31 19.49 6.83
N MET A 190 -9.55 20.79 6.64
CA MET A 190 -10.80 21.45 7.07
C MET A 190 -12.08 20.71 6.63
N PHE A 191 -12.07 20.11 5.43
CA PHE A 191 -13.16 19.30 4.87
C PHE A 191 -12.76 17.85 4.57
N LEU A 192 -11.69 17.34 5.18
CA LEU A 192 -11.20 15.97 5.02
C LEU A 192 -12.33 14.96 5.32
N GLN A 193 -12.56 13.99 4.44
CA GLN A 193 -13.56 12.94 4.61
C GLN A 193 -15.00 13.43 4.86
N THR A 194 -15.37 14.64 4.45
CA THR A 194 -16.76 15.13 4.46
C THR A 194 -17.58 14.47 3.34
N ARG A 195 -17.77 13.15 3.42
CA ARG A 195 -18.28 12.32 2.31
C ARG A 195 -19.70 12.64 1.86
N ARG A 196 -20.47 13.36 2.68
CA ARG A 196 -21.87 13.73 2.41
C ARG A 196 -22.02 15.18 1.93
N LEU A 197 -20.97 15.99 2.04
CA LEU A 197 -20.92 17.37 1.54
C LEU A 197 -20.61 17.33 0.04
N ASN A 198 -21.58 17.66 -0.80
CA ASN A 198 -21.45 17.53 -2.27
C ASN A 198 -21.14 18.86 -2.98
N ASN A 199 -21.43 19.99 -2.33
CA ASN A 199 -21.22 21.34 -2.82
C ASN A 199 -20.81 22.24 -1.66
N LEU A 200 -19.99 23.25 -1.93
CA LEU A 200 -19.54 24.21 -0.94
C LEU A 200 -19.15 25.52 -1.64
N ASP A 201 -19.70 26.64 -1.18
CA ASP A 201 -19.28 27.96 -1.64
C ASP A 201 -18.06 28.41 -0.82
N LEU A 202 -16.95 28.68 -1.52
CA LEU A 202 -15.69 29.08 -0.93
C LEU A 202 -15.37 30.57 -1.15
N SER A 203 -16.22 31.31 -1.85
CA SER A 203 -15.95 32.69 -2.30
C SER A 203 -15.71 33.70 -1.16
N HIS A 204 -16.14 33.35 0.05
CA HIS A 204 -15.99 34.17 1.26
C HIS A 204 -14.71 33.90 2.05
N LEU A 205 -13.94 32.85 1.71
CA LEU A 205 -12.71 32.54 2.43
C LEU A 205 -11.56 33.44 1.96
N ASP A 206 -10.98 34.19 2.89
CA ASP A 206 -9.74 34.93 2.68
C ASP A 206 -8.55 34.02 3.02
N THR A 207 -7.90 33.49 1.97
CA THR A 207 -6.78 32.55 2.15
C THR A 207 -5.41 33.22 2.12
N ARG A 208 -5.33 34.57 2.09
CA ARG A 208 -4.07 35.29 1.87
C ARG A 208 -2.99 35.00 2.91
N ASN A 209 -3.38 34.66 4.13
CA ASN A 209 -2.46 34.33 5.23
C ASN A 209 -2.30 32.82 5.46
N VAL A 210 -2.99 31.98 4.69
CA VAL A 210 -2.94 30.52 4.84
C VAL A 210 -1.58 30.00 4.36
N THR A 211 -0.96 29.17 5.19
CA THR A 211 0.35 28.55 4.91
C THR A 211 0.26 27.05 4.70
N ASN A 212 -0.81 26.41 5.20
CA ASN A 212 -1.04 24.97 5.11
C ASN A 212 -2.47 24.65 4.65
N MET A 213 -2.58 23.96 3.51
CA MET A 213 -3.84 23.45 2.94
C MET A 213 -3.79 21.92 2.72
N SER A 214 -2.84 21.23 3.36
CA SER A 214 -2.71 19.78 3.22
C SER A 214 -4.01 19.05 3.57
N ASN A 215 -4.37 18.04 2.78
CA ASN A 215 -5.59 17.23 2.95
C ASN A 215 -6.93 18.00 2.94
N MET A 216 -6.98 19.29 2.62
CA MET A 216 -8.18 20.15 2.83
C MET A 216 -9.48 19.54 2.27
N PHE A 217 -9.41 18.92 1.09
CA PHE A 217 -10.55 18.31 0.40
C PHE A 217 -10.39 16.80 0.18
N ALA A 218 -9.40 16.16 0.80
CA ALA A 218 -9.13 14.75 0.61
C ALA A 218 -10.34 13.89 1.02
N TYR A 219 -10.69 12.90 0.19
CA TYR A 219 -11.83 12.00 0.37
C TYR A 219 -13.18 12.70 0.60
N SER A 220 -13.30 13.98 0.24
CA SER A 220 -14.56 14.73 0.36
C SER A 220 -15.60 14.25 -0.66
N GLY A 221 -16.88 14.46 -0.34
CA GLY A 221 -18.00 14.20 -1.26
C GLY A 221 -18.14 15.23 -2.38
N ILE A 222 -17.36 16.31 -2.33
CA ILE A 222 -17.49 17.47 -3.20
C ILE A 222 -17.15 17.07 -4.63
N THR A 223 -18.02 17.47 -5.57
CA THR A 223 -17.91 17.08 -6.99
C THR A 223 -17.49 18.23 -7.90
N ASN A 224 -17.74 19.47 -7.48
CA ASN A 224 -17.33 20.69 -8.17
C ASN A 224 -16.82 21.69 -7.14
N LEU A 225 -15.76 22.42 -7.48
CA LEU A 225 -15.13 23.37 -6.57
C LEU A 225 -14.63 24.57 -7.36
N ASP A 226 -15.15 25.76 -7.02
CA ASP A 226 -14.59 27.01 -7.51
C ASP A 226 -13.44 27.44 -6.59
N LEU A 227 -12.23 27.45 -7.15
CA LEU A 227 -10.99 27.80 -6.48
C LEU A 227 -10.42 29.14 -6.95
N SER A 228 -11.14 29.87 -7.81
CA SER A 228 -10.64 31.10 -8.46
C SER A 228 -10.32 32.24 -7.48
N HIS A 229 -10.91 32.21 -6.29
CA HIS A 229 -10.72 33.21 -5.23
C HIS A 229 -9.56 32.88 -4.27
N PHE A 230 -8.95 31.70 -4.36
CA PHE A 230 -7.86 31.33 -3.45
C PHE A 230 -6.59 32.10 -3.79
N ASP A 231 -6.05 32.83 -2.80
CA ASP A 231 -4.69 33.33 -2.82
C ASP A 231 -3.77 32.32 -2.13
N THR A 232 -2.90 31.67 -2.90
CA THR A 232 -2.03 30.58 -2.41
C THR A 232 -0.56 30.98 -2.27
N ARG A 233 -0.20 32.26 -2.44
CA ARG A 233 1.21 32.68 -2.50
C ARG A 233 2.04 32.35 -1.25
N ASN A 234 1.37 32.26 -0.11
CA ASN A 234 1.97 31.94 1.19
C ASN A 234 1.85 30.46 1.57
N VAL A 235 1.14 29.66 0.77
CA VAL A 235 0.97 28.23 1.02
C VAL A 235 2.27 27.50 0.71
N THR A 236 2.75 26.73 1.67
CA THR A 236 3.99 25.94 1.56
C THR A 236 3.71 24.43 1.48
N ASN A 237 2.51 24.01 1.91
CA ASN A 237 2.12 22.61 1.94
C ASN A 237 0.69 22.40 1.39
N MET A 238 0.60 21.68 0.26
CA MET A 238 -0.63 21.20 -0.37
C MET A 238 -0.67 19.67 -0.48
N SER A 239 0.11 18.97 0.35
CA SER A 239 0.18 17.50 0.33
C SER A 239 -1.23 16.92 0.48
N ASN A 240 -1.57 15.99 -0.40
CA ASN A 240 -2.87 15.30 -0.44
C ASN A 240 -4.10 16.23 -0.54
N MET A 241 -3.97 17.50 -0.92
CA MET A 241 -5.08 18.47 -0.84
C MET A 241 -6.37 17.95 -1.50
N PHE A 242 -6.26 17.25 -2.63
CA PHE A 242 -7.39 16.67 -3.37
C PHE A 242 -7.43 15.15 -3.36
N ALA A 243 -6.60 14.48 -2.55
CA ALA A 243 -6.42 13.04 -2.58
C ALA A 243 -7.75 12.28 -2.44
N SER A 244 -8.06 11.42 -3.41
CA SER A 244 -9.27 10.61 -3.50
C SER A 244 -10.58 11.41 -3.37
N SER A 245 -10.55 12.70 -3.70
CA SER A 245 -11.75 13.52 -3.80
C SER A 245 -12.63 13.09 -5.00
N ARG A 246 -13.89 13.51 -4.99
CA ARG A 246 -14.84 13.25 -6.10
C ARG A 246 -14.86 14.37 -7.14
N ILE A 247 -13.92 15.31 -7.04
CA ILE A 247 -13.79 16.44 -7.96
C ILE A 247 -13.29 15.91 -9.30
N ALA A 248 -14.10 16.09 -10.35
CA ALA A 248 -13.78 15.59 -11.68
C ALA A 248 -12.76 16.49 -12.40
N ASN A 249 -12.94 17.81 -12.27
CA ASN A 249 -12.11 18.82 -12.92
C ASN A 249 -11.58 19.81 -11.87
N LEU A 250 -10.26 20.01 -11.86
CA LEU A 250 -9.56 20.93 -10.99
C LEU A 250 -8.95 22.05 -11.84
N ASP A 251 -9.52 23.24 -11.78
CA ASP A 251 -8.89 24.44 -12.31
C ASP A 251 -7.93 25.02 -11.27
N LEU A 252 -6.63 24.91 -11.55
CA LEU A 252 -5.55 25.43 -10.70
C LEU A 252 -4.79 26.56 -11.39
N SER A 253 -5.37 27.18 -12.42
CA SER A 253 -4.71 28.20 -13.24
C SER A 253 -4.28 29.44 -12.45
N HIS A 254 -4.97 29.74 -11.34
CA HIS A 254 -4.72 30.87 -10.45
C HIS A 254 -3.78 30.57 -9.28
N PHE A 255 -3.37 29.31 -9.08
CA PHE A 255 -2.54 28.95 -7.93
C PHE A 255 -1.12 29.49 -8.11
N ASP A 256 -0.66 30.26 -7.13
CA ASP A 256 0.75 30.57 -6.93
C ASP A 256 1.38 29.45 -6.09
N THR A 257 2.22 28.63 -6.73
CA THR A 257 2.90 27.49 -6.12
C THR A 257 4.41 27.71 -5.92
N ASN A 258 4.89 28.95 -6.07
CA ASN A 258 6.32 29.30 -5.96
C ASN A 258 6.94 28.98 -4.59
N SER A 259 6.11 28.78 -3.57
CA SER A 259 6.51 28.49 -2.19
C SER A 259 6.38 27.01 -1.80
N LEU A 260 5.83 26.16 -2.68
CA LEU A 260 5.62 24.74 -2.37
C LEU A 260 6.95 23.98 -2.32
N THR A 261 7.10 23.18 -1.26
CA THR A 261 8.26 22.29 -1.07
C THR A 261 7.89 20.81 -1.21
N SER A 262 6.61 20.47 -1.06
CA SER A 262 6.07 19.12 -1.22
C SER A 262 4.72 19.16 -1.93
N MET A 263 4.52 18.23 -2.86
CA MET A 263 3.25 17.95 -3.52
C MET A 263 2.80 16.50 -3.32
N ARG A 264 3.29 15.85 -2.26
CA ARG A 264 3.01 14.44 -2.00
C ARG A 264 1.52 14.15 -2.11
N GLY A 265 1.16 13.22 -2.98
CA GLY A 265 -0.21 12.72 -3.16
C GLY A 265 -1.27 13.77 -3.51
N MET A 266 -0.90 14.99 -3.94
CA MET A 266 -1.86 16.08 -4.14
C MET A 266 -3.03 15.70 -5.06
N PHE A 267 -2.78 14.88 -6.09
CA PHE A 267 -3.77 14.39 -7.05
C PHE A 267 -4.01 12.88 -6.96
N GLN A 268 -3.56 12.24 -5.88
CA GLN A 268 -3.75 10.79 -5.68
C GLN A 268 -5.24 10.45 -5.81
N GLY A 269 -5.64 9.45 -6.59
CA GLY A 269 -7.03 8.98 -6.66
C GLY A 269 -8.03 9.93 -7.33
N THR A 270 -7.57 11.07 -7.84
CA THR A 270 -8.42 12.09 -8.48
C THR A 270 -8.82 11.75 -9.92
N GLY A 271 -9.69 12.57 -10.49
CA GLY A 271 -10.08 12.55 -11.89
C GLY A 271 -11.32 11.74 -12.21
N ALA A 272 -11.78 11.87 -13.44
CA ALA A 272 -12.79 11.03 -14.05
C ALA A 272 -12.17 10.15 -15.15
N LEU A 273 -12.86 9.05 -15.48
CA LEU A 273 -12.41 8.13 -16.53
C LEU A 273 -12.35 8.86 -17.88
N ASP A 274 -11.36 8.51 -18.71
CA ASP A 274 -11.19 8.99 -20.09
C ASP A 274 -10.87 10.49 -20.24
N GLU A 275 -10.63 11.21 -19.14
CA GLU A 275 -10.24 12.62 -19.17
C GLU A 275 -8.72 12.82 -19.19
N LYS A 276 -8.30 14.00 -19.70
CA LYS A 276 -6.93 14.49 -19.66
C LYS A 276 -6.76 15.51 -18.53
N PHE A 277 -5.77 15.30 -17.66
CA PHE A 277 -5.35 16.31 -16.68
C PHE A 277 -4.27 17.23 -17.26
N THR A 278 -4.32 18.52 -16.93
CA THR A 278 -3.32 19.51 -17.37
C THR A 278 -3.11 20.53 -16.26
N LEU A 279 -1.85 20.86 -15.99
CA LEU A 279 -1.47 21.99 -15.14
C LEU A 279 -1.24 23.23 -15.99
N SER A 280 -1.53 24.41 -15.46
CA SER A 280 -1.21 25.67 -16.16
C SER A 280 0.31 25.90 -16.20
N SER A 281 0.77 26.73 -17.12
CA SER A 281 2.18 27.13 -17.19
C SER A 281 2.65 28.01 -16.00
N HIS A 282 1.72 28.50 -15.18
CA HIS A 282 2.03 29.26 -13.97
C HIS A 282 2.23 28.38 -12.74
N PHE A 283 1.90 27.09 -12.85
CA PHE A 283 2.04 26.12 -11.78
C PHE A 283 3.52 25.74 -11.59
N ASN A 284 4.25 26.56 -10.84
CA ASN A 284 5.67 26.41 -10.60
C ASN A 284 5.97 25.31 -9.56
N THR A 285 6.77 24.30 -9.93
CA THR A 285 7.23 23.23 -9.02
C THR A 285 8.74 23.26 -8.77
N SER A 286 9.45 24.34 -9.11
CA SER A 286 10.92 24.43 -9.09
C SER A 286 11.56 24.30 -7.69
N LYS A 287 10.77 24.34 -6.62
CA LYS A 287 11.23 24.13 -5.22
C LYS A 287 10.72 22.83 -4.61
N VAL A 288 9.93 22.06 -5.34
CA VAL A 288 9.32 20.82 -4.86
C VAL A 288 10.40 19.74 -4.79
N THR A 289 10.54 19.12 -3.62
CA THR A 289 11.52 18.06 -3.36
C THR A 289 10.88 16.67 -3.26
N ASP A 290 9.57 16.61 -3.03
CA ASP A 290 8.78 15.38 -2.86
C ASP A 290 7.54 15.40 -3.77
N MET A 291 7.54 14.52 -4.77
CA MET A 291 6.42 14.22 -5.66
C MET A 291 5.92 12.78 -5.47
N SER A 292 6.21 12.16 -4.32
CA SER A 292 5.73 10.81 -4.04
C SER A 292 4.19 10.76 -4.10
N GLU A 293 3.67 9.68 -4.68
CA GLU A 293 2.23 9.43 -4.84
C GLU A 293 1.46 10.50 -5.63
N LEU A 294 2.13 11.49 -6.28
CA LEU A 294 1.48 12.69 -6.85
C LEU A 294 0.27 12.36 -7.71
N PHE A 295 0.39 11.36 -8.58
CA PHE A 295 -0.64 10.87 -9.47
C PHE A 295 -1.01 9.40 -9.21
N ALA A 296 -0.70 8.86 -8.02
CA ALA A 296 -1.05 7.49 -7.70
C ALA A 296 -2.57 7.28 -7.74
N ALA A 297 -3.04 6.15 -8.23
CA ALA A 297 -4.46 5.76 -8.33
C ALA A 297 -5.36 6.72 -9.12
N THR A 298 -4.78 7.66 -9.88
CA THR A 298 -5.54 8.58 -10.73
C THR A 298 -6.39 7.86 -11.76
N LYS A 299 -7.57 8.42 -12.04
CA LYS A 299 -8.52 7.90 -13.04
C LYS A 299 -8.36 8.52 -14.42
N TYR A 300 -7.52 9.55 -14.57
CA TYR A 300 -7.24 10.18 -15.85
C TYR A 300 -6.63 9.17 -16.83
N ALA A 301 -7.05 9.22 -18.10
CA ALA A 301 -6.44 8.42 -19.16
C ALA A 301 -5.14 9.05 -19.68
N GLN A 302 -4.99 10.37 -19.51
CA GLN A 302 -3.82 11.15 -19.93
C GLN A 302 -3.48 12.23 -18.90
N ILE A 303 -2.19 12.50 -18.74
CA ILE A 303 -1.67 13.57 -17.88
C ILE A 303 -0.65 14.36 -18.67
N ASP A 304 -0.83 15.68 -18.76
CA ASP A 304 0.18 16.58 -19.30
C ASP A 304 1.25 16.88 -18.23
N LEU A 305 2.46 16.42 -18.46
CA LEU A 305 3.57 16.53 -17.52
C LEU A 305 4.53 17.68 -17.83
N ASN A 306 4.31 18.43 -18.93
CA ASN A 306 5.28 19.41 -19.46
C ASN A 306 5.52 20.62 -18.55
N ASN A 307 4.58 20.92 -17.65
CA ASN A 307 4.68 22.05 -16.72
C ASN A 307 5.26 21.67 -15.36
N LEU A 308 5.70 20.42 -15.16
CA LEU A 308 6.39 20.00 -13.95
C LEU A 308 7.90 20.22 -14.09
N ASP A 309 8.46 21.11 -13.28
CA ASP A 309 9.88 21.17 -13.00
C ASP A 309 10.24 20.13 -11.94
N THR A 310 11.03 19.13 -12.33
CA THR A 310 11.49 18.05 -11.45
C THR A 310 12.94 18.19 -10.99
N SER A 311 13.63 19.27 -11.37
CA SER A 311 15.09 19.45 -11.18
C SER A 311 15.56 19.37 -9.72
N HIS A 312 14.67 19.62 -8.76
CA HIS A 312 14.96 19.55 -7.32
C HIS A 312 14.29 18.36 -6.61
N VAL A 313 13.58 17.51 -7.36
CA VAL A 313 12.85 16.37 -6.79
C VAL A 313 13.84 15.29 -6.37
N THR A 314 13.69 14.83 -5.13
CA THR A 314 14.51 13.75 -4.55
C THR A 314 13.71 12.45 -4.36
N ASN A 315 12.39 12.55 -4.28
CA ASN A 315 11.49 11.42 -4.03
C ASN A 315 10.35 11.38 -5.07
N MET A 316 10.31 10.28 -5.84
CA MET A 316 9.26 9.96 -6.82
C MET A 316 8.58 8.62 -6.50
N ARG A 317 8.67 8.15 -5.24
CA ARG A 317 8.03 6.89 -4.82
C ARG A 317 6.56 6.88 -5.19
N ASP A 318 6.10 5.82 -5.83
CA ASP A 318 4.70 5.58 -6.21
C ASP A 318 4.07 6.68 -7.07
N MET A 319 4.84 7.56 -7.72
CA MET A 319 4.31 8.77 -8.39
C MET A 319 3.13 8.46 -9.35
N PHE A 320 3.18 7.35 -10.07
CA PHE A 320 2.14 6.88 -10.98
C PHE A 320 1.60 5.49 -10.62
N ALA A 321 1.77 5.04 -9.37
CA ALA A 321 1.31 3.71 -8.95
C ALA A 321 -0.22 3.59 -9.07
N HIS A 322 -0.75 2.46 -9.52
CA HIS A 322 -2.19 2.20 -9.71
C HIS A 322 -2.91 3.18 -10.66
N SER A 323 -2.19 3.94 -11.48
CA SER A 323 -2.79 4.92 -12.37
C SER A 323 -3.49 4.25 -13.56
N ARG A 324 -4.45 4.97 -14.15
CA ARG A 324 -5.18 4.51 -15.36
C ARG A 324 -4.67 5.16 -16.65
N VAL A 325 -3.49 5.78 -16.60
CA VAL A 325 -2.89 6.44 -17.75
C VAL A 325 -2.56 5.41 -18.83
N ASN A 326 -2.79 5.79 -20.09
CA ASN A 326 -2.49 4.91 -21.23
C ASN A 326 -1.07 5.13 -21.77
N SER A 327 -0.47 6.29 -21.46
CA SER A 327 0.87 6.70 -21.88
C SER A 327 1.44 7.74 -20.92
N LEU A 328 2.77 7.74 -20.76
CA LEU A 328 3.51 8.74 -19.99
C LEU A 328 4.64 9.29 -20.86
N ASP A 329 4.68 10.61 -21.02
CA ASP A 329 5.83 11.30 -21.62
C ASP A 329 6.70 11.88 -20.49
N LEU A 330 7.87 11.28 -20.30
CA LEU A 330 8.83 11.63 -19.25
C LEU A 330 10.05 12.38 -19.82
N SER A 331 10.02 12.78 -21.09
CA SER A 331 11.19 13.30 -21.80
C SER A 331 11.75 14.61 -21.23
N HIS A 332 10.94 15.35 -20.49
CA HIS A 332 11.30 16.61 -19.82
C HIS A 332 11.72 16.46 -18.36
N PHE A 333 11.63 15.26 -17.79
CA PHE A 333 11.99 15.05 -16.40
C PHE A 333 13.49 15.14 -16.22
N ASP A 334 13.92 16.07 -15.37
CA ASP A 334 15.23 16.02 -14.73
C ASP A 334 15.12 15.18 -13.46
N THR A 335 15.71 13.99 -13.46
CA THR A 335 15.72 13.07 -12.32
C THR A 335 17.09 12.98 -11.65
N SER A 336 18.03 13.88 -11.97
CA SER A 336 19.42 13.77 -11.50
C SER A 336 19.56 13.81 -9.97
N HIS A 337 18.57 14.34 -9.26
CA HIS A 337 18.55 14.41 -7.78
C HIS A 337 17.70 13.32 -7.12
N VAL A 338 17.00 12.49 -7.90
CA VAL A 338 16.09 11.48 -7.37
C VAL A 338 16.88 10.34 -6.74
N THR A 339 16.54 9.99 -5.50
CA THR A 339 17.15 8.87 -4.76
C THR A 339 16.19 7.70 -4.55
N ASN A 340 14.88 7.94 -4.65
CA ASN A 340 13.82 6.94 -4.46
C ASN A 340 12.82 6.96 -5.63
N MET A 341 12.73 5.82 -6.34
CA MET A 341 11.75 5.55 -7.40
C MET A 341 10.94 4.27 -7.11
N SER A 342 10.87 3.82 -5.86
CA SER A 342 10.15 2.58 -5.56
C SER A 342 8.68 2.71 -5.92
N GLY A 343 8.14 1.65 -6.54
CA GLY A 343 6.76 1.57 -6.99
C GLY A 343 6.30 2.63 -7.99
N MET A 344 7.20 3.45 -8.56
CA MET A 344 6.85 4.63 -9.37
C MET A 344 5.83 4.33 -10.47
N PHE A 345 5.90 3.16 -11.09
CA PHE A 345 4.99 2.70 -12.14
C PHE A 345 4.20 1.45 -11.77
N SER A 346 4.13 1.05 -10.51
CA SER A 346 3.49 -0.21 -10.10
C SER A 346 1.97 -0.25 -10.34
N TYR A 347 1.42 -1.44 -10.57
CA TYR A 347 0.00 -1.73 -10.71
C TYR A 347 -0.72 -0.92 -11.81
N ASN A 348 0.01 -0.52 -12.85
CA ASN A 348 -0.53 0.17 -14.01
C ASN A 348 -1.10 -0.84 -15.00
N THR A 349 -2.43 -0.97 -14.99
CA THR A 349 -3.18 -1.96 -15.79
C THR A 349 -3.60 -1.47 -17.17
N ASN A 350 -3.23 -0.24 -17.55
CA ASN A 350 -3.54 0.38 -18.85
C ASN A 350 -2.30 0.72 -19.68
N LEU A 351 -1.13 0.82 -19.04
CA LEU A 351 0.11 1.18 -19.70
C LEU A 351 0.63 -0.02 -20.51
N THR A 352 0.85 0.18 -21.81
CA THR A 352 1.31 -0.90 -22.71
C THR A 352 2.79 -0.76 -23.09
N SER A 353 3.31 0.46 -23.05
CA SER A 353 4.70 0.78 -23.33
C SER A 353 5.22 1.89 -22.42
N LEU A 354 6.49 1.82 -22.05
CA LEU A 354 7.17 2.85 -21.28
C LEU A 354 8.62 3.02 -21.75
N ASP A 355 9.03 4.27 -21.97
CA ASP A 355 10.40 4.64 -22.34
C ASP A 355 11.07 5.42 -21.22
N LEU A 356 12.18 4.87 -20.69
CA LEU A 356 12.93 5.45 -19.57
C LEU A 356 14.34 5.92 -19.98
N ASN A 357 14.64 5.95 -21.28
CA ASN A 357 15.99 6.25 -21.78
C ASN A 357 16.54 7.65 -21.43
N ARG A 358 15.66 8.59 -21.01
CA ARG A 358 16.03 9.97 -20.65
C ARG A 358 16.23 10.18 -19.16
N LEU A 359 15.83 9.23 -18.31
CA LEU A 359 15.92 9.43 -16.87
C LEU A 359 17.37 9.25 -16.41
N ASP A 360 17.90 10.25 -15.71
CA ASP A 360 19.13 10.10 -14.94
C ASP A 360 18.80 9.41 -13.62
N THR A 361 19.16 8.14 -13.48
CA THR A 361 18.97 7.38 -12.24
C THR A 361 20.26 7.17 -11.46
N SER A 362 21.32 7.92 -11.78
CA SER A 362 22.66 7.74 -11.18
C SER A 362 22.71 8.00 -9.67
N ASN A 363 21.68 8.60 -9.08
CA ASN A 363 21.52 8.81 -7.63
C ASN A 363 20.46 7.89 -6.98
N VAL A 364 19.73 7.09 -7.75
CA VAL A 364 18.67 6.22 -7.23
C VAL A 364 19.27 5.06 -6.45
N THR A 365 18.75 4.85 -5.23
CA THR A 365 19.17 3.76 -4.33
C THR A 365 18.11 2.67 -4.14
N ASP A 366 16.85 2.98 -4.47
CA ASP A 366 15.69 2.10 -4.30
C ASP A 366 14.82 2.12 -5.58
N MET A 367 14.72 0.95 -6.22
CA MET A 367 13.85 0.66 -7.37
C MET A 367 12.92 -0.52 -7.05
N SER A 368 12.67 -0.80 -5.76
CA SER A 368 11.74 -1.86 -5.36
C SER A 368 10.35 -1.61 -5.92
N TYR A 369 9.64 -2.67 -6.27
CA TYR A 369 8.29 -2.63 -6.84
C TYR A 369 8.09 -1.80 -8.12
N MET A 370 9.14 -1.29 -8.78
CA MET A 370 9.02 -0.20 -9.77
C MET A 370 7.97 -0.44 -10.86
N PHE A 371 7.82 -1.68 -11.33
CA PHE A 371 6.85 -2.10 -12.36
C PHE A 371 5.89 -3.20 -11.87
N THR A 372 5.84 -3.51 -10.57
CA THR A 372 5.06 -4.64 -10.05
C THR A 372 3.62 -4.63 -10.56
N ASN A 373 3.18 -5.75 -11.13
CA ASN A 373 1.80 -6.02 -11.51
C ASN A 373 1.27 -5.08 -12.61
N ASP A 374 2.16 -4.70 -13.52
CA ASP A 374 1.88 -3.95 -14.75
C ASP A 374 1.39 -4.89 -15.85
N THR A 375 0.21 -5.48 -15.62
CA THR A 375 -0.30 -6.63 -16.40
C THR A 375 -0.47 -6.42 -17.91
N THR A 376 -0.38 -5.18 -18.41
CA THR A 376 -0.50 -4.83 -19.84
C THR A 376 0.80 -4.38 -20.49
N LEU A 377 1.85 -4.12 -19.69
CA LEU A 377 3.12 -3.60 -20.15
C LEU A 377 3.88 -4.66 -20.95
N ASN A 378 3.96 -4.46 -22.27
CA ASN A 378 4.62 -5.41 -23.18
C ASN A 378 5.87 -4.84 -23.86
N HIS A 379 6.10 -3.53 -23.75
CA HIS A 379 7.29 -2.86 -24.27
C HIS A 379 7.90 -1.93 -23.23
N LEU A 380 9.05 -2.30 -22.68
CA LEU A 380 9.74 -1.53 -21.63
C LEU A 380 11.18 -1.24 -22.06
N ASN A 381 11.52 0.05 -22.24
CA ASN A 381 12.89 0.46 -22.55
C ASN A 381 13.64 0.88 -21.29
N LEU A 382 14.59 0.05 -20.85
CA LEU A 382 15.40 0.24 -19.65
C LEU A 382 16.81 0.80 -19.92
N SER A 383 17.15 1.06 -21.19
CA SER A 383 18.53 1.37 -21.61
C SER A 383 19.17 2.61 -20.98
N GLY A 384 18.36 3.55 -20.46
CA GLY A 384 18.85 4.75 -19.77
C GLY A 384 19.10 4.59 -18.27
N LEU A 385 18.68 3.47 -17.66
CA LEU A 385 18.78 3.32 -16.21
C LEU A 385 20.22 3.02 -15.77
N ASP A 386 20.82 3.95 -15.03
CA ASP A 386 22.00 3.68 -14.20
C ASP A 386 21.56 3.06 -12.87
N THR A 387 21.89 1.78 -12.67
CA THR A 387 21.56 1.04 -11.45
C THR A 387 22.72 0.94 -10.47
N SER A 388 23.86 1.60 -10.72
CA SER A 388 25.12 1.40 -10.01
C SER A 388 25.08 1.73 -8.51
N LYS A 389 24.11 2.53 -8.07
CA LYS A 389 23.86 2.84 -6.65
C LYS A 389 22.67 2.11 -6.04
N VAL A 390 21.90 1.37 -6.84
CA VAL A 390 20.69 0.70 -6.38
C VAL A 390 21.06 -0.45 -5.43
N THR A 391 20.42 -0.45 -4.26
CA THR A 391 20.63 -1.45 -3.22
C THR A 391 19.44 -2.39 -3.07
N ASP A 392 18.26 -1.99 -3.54
CA ASP A 392 17.03 -2.77 -3.46
C ASP A 392 16.26 -2.76 -4.79
N MET A 393 15.97 -3.96 -5.32
CA MET A 393 15.14 -4.24 -6.50
C MET A 393 14.11 -5.34 -6.21
N HIS A 394 13.73 -5.57 -4.94
CA HIS A 394 12.72 -6.59 -4.66
C HIS A 394 11.40 -6.26 -5.37
N TYR A 395 10.77 -7.30 -5.92
CA TYR A 395 9.53 -7.24 -6.68
C TYR A 395 9.55 -6.33 -7.92
N MET A 396 10.71 -5.85 -8.39
CA MET A 396 10.79 -4.81 -9.44
C MET A 396 9.94 -5.09 -10.68
N PHE A 397 9.88 -6.35 -11.13
CA PHE A 397 9.05 -6.82 -12.25
C PHE A 397 8.05 -7.90 -11.81
N GLU A 398 7.68 -8.00 -10.52
CA GLU A 398 6.77 -9.07 -10.07
C GLU A 398 5.41 -8.96 -10.79
N ALA A 399 4.96 -10.08 -11.36
CA ALA A 399 3.63 -10.26 -11.92
C ALA A 399 3.34 -9.38 -13.14
N ASP A 400 4.29 -9.33 -14.07
CA ASP A 400 4.19 -8.61 -15.34
C ASP A 400 4.00 -9.58 -16.51
N PRO A 401 2.86 -10.30 -16.59
CA PRO A 401 2.66 -11.37 -17.56
C PRO A 401 2.65 -10.90 -19.02
N ALA A 402 2.59 -9.61 -19.32
CA ALA A 402 2.65 -9.12 -20.70
C ALA A 402 4.10 -9.03 -21.23
N LEU A 403 5.11 -9.04 -20.35
CA LEU A 403 6.51 -9.05 -20.74
C LEU A 403 6.90 -10.41 -21.33
N THR A 404 7.52 -10.38 -22.51
CA THR A 404 8.04 -11.57 -23.21
C THR A 404 9.56 -11.59 -23.31
N SER A 405 10.19 -10.43 -23.11
CA SER A 405 11.64 -10.24 -23.10
C SER A 405 12.00 -9.04 -22.24
N LEU A 406 13.18 -9.08 -21.61
CA LEU A 406 13.76 -7.96 -20.87
C LEU A 406 15.25 -7.83 -21.25
N ASP A 407 15.67 -6.64 -21.68
CA ASP A 407 17.09 -6.33 -21.83
C ASP A 407 17.62 -5.69 -20.54
N LEU A 408 18.44 -6.46 -19.82
CA LEU A 408 19.06 -6.06 -18.56
C LEU A 408 20.59 -5.99 -18.67
N SER A 409 21.14 -6.02 -19.90
CA SER A 409 22.57 -6.14 -20.15
C SER A 409 23.40 -4.97 -19.60
N HIS A 410 22.78 -3.80 -19.44
CA HIS A 410 23.40 -2.58 -18.94
C HIS A 410 23.34 -2.43 -17.41
N PHE A 411 22.60 -3.27 -16.70
CA PHE A 411 22.44 -3.13 -15.25
C PHE A 411 23.77 -3.38 -14.53
N ASP A 412 24.18 -2.42 -13.70
CA ASP A 412 25.23 -2.61 -12.69
C ASP A 412 24.59 -2.93 -11.35
N THR A 413 24.65 -4.20 -10.95
CA THR A 413 24.08 -4.68 -9.68
C THR A 413 25.12 -4.83 -8.56
N SER A 414 26.31 -4.19 -8.69
CA SER A 414 27.42 -4.34 -7.72
C SER A 414 27.11 -3.87 -6.30
N LYS A 415 26.06 -3.06 -6.11
CA LYS A 415 25.56 -2.58 -4.82
C LYS A 415 24.29 -3.27 -4.35
N LEU A 416 23.69 -4.12 -5.19
CA LEU A 416 22.41 -4.76 -4.92
C LEU A 416 22.52 -5.70 -3.72
N ILE A 417 21.62 -5.53 -2.76
CA ILE A 417 21.51 -6.33 -1.53
C ILE A 417 20.31 -7.27 -1.62
N ASN A 418 19.18 -6.75 -2.13
CA ASN A 418 17.90 -7.43 -2.15
C ASN A 418 17.33 -7.50 -3.58
N MET A 419 17.08 -8.72 -4.06
CA MET A 419 16.43 -9.00 -5.34
C MET A 419 15.30 -10.03 -5.18
N GLN A 420 14.70 -10.09 -3.99
CA GLN A 420 13.58 -10.99 -3.72
C GLN A 420 12.48 -10.82 -4.77
N ALA A 421 12.00 -11.94 -5.34
CA ALA A 421 10.84 -11.99 -6.23
C ALA A 421 10.90 -11.01 -7.43
N MET A 422 12.10 -10.64 -7.88
CA MET A 422 12.29 -9.61 -8.90
C MET A 422 11.54 -9.91 -10.21
N PHE A 423 11.38 -11.18 -10.60
CA PHE A 423 10.69 -11.63 -11.82
C PHE A 423 9.51 -12.55 -11.55
N ARG A 424 9.09 -12.66 -10.29
CA ARG A 424 8.10 -13.64 -9.85
C ARG A 424 6.78 -13.47 -10.62
N LYS A 425 6.23 -14.55 -11.16
CA LYS A 425 4.97 -14.59 -11.92
C LYS A 425 5.04 -13.86 -13.27
N ASP A 426 6.23 -13.75 -13.85
CA ASP A 426 6.41 -13.26 -15.22
C ASP A 426 6.13 -14.39 -16.21
N THR A 427 4.87 -14.81 -16.23
CA THR A 427 4.43 -16.08 -16.84
C THR A 427 4.69 -16.21 -18.34
N ASN A 428 5.06 -15.13 -19.03
CA ASN A 428 5.38 -15.12 -20.46
C ASN A 428 6.86 -14.91 -20.80
N LEU A 429 7.75 -14.71 -19.82
CA LEU A 429 9.19 -14.79 -20.04
C LEU A 429 9.59 -16.23 -20.39
N VAL A 430 10.35 -16.38 -21.47
CA VAL A 430 10.84 -17.69 -21.96
C VAL A 430 12.30 -17.90 -21.59
N ASP A 431 13.10 -16.85 -21.68
CA ASP A 431 14.50 -16.86 -21.29
C ASP A 431 14.91 -15.51 -20.72
N LEU A 432 15.99 -15.53 -19.92
CA LEU A 432 16.57 -14.33 -19.35
C LEU A 432 18.08 -14.47 -19.22
N ASP A 433 18.81 -13.47 -19.72
CA ASP A 433 20.26 -13.40 -19.57
C ASP A 433 20.66 -12.47 -18.43
N LEU A 434 21.22 -13.03 -17.35
CA LEU A 434 21.64 -12.30 -16.15
C LEU A 434 23.14 -12.46 -15.87
N HIS A 435 23.96 -12.84 -16.87
CA HIS A 435 25.40 -13.07 -16.64
C HIS A 435 26.17 -11.81 -16.23
N ASN A 436 25.65 -10.63 -16.58
CA ASN A 436 26.23 -9.34 -16.23
C ASN A 436 25.95 -8.94 -14.77
N PHE A 437 25.04 -9.63 -14.07
CA PHE A 437 24.70 -9.28 -12.69
C PHE A 437 25.87 -9.57 -11.73
N LYS A 438 26.30 -8.53 -11.01
CA LYS A 438 27.37 -8.58 -10.00
C LYS A 438 26.78 -8.87 -8.62
N THR A 439 26.55 -10.15 -8.31
CA THR A 439 25.80 -10.56 -7.11
C THR A 439 26.63 -10.62 -5.80
N ASN A 440 27.86 -10.09 -5.78
CA ASN A 440 28.77 -10.21 -4.62
C ASN A 440 28.32 -9.50 -3.34
N GLN A 441 27.32 -8.61 -3.42
CA GLN A 441 26.69 -7.95 -2.27
C GLN A 441 25.32 -8.53 -1.91
N VAL A 442 24.71 -9.33 -2.80
CA VAL A 442 23.35 -9.84 -2.64
C VAL A 442 23.25 -10.76 -1.42
N GLN A 443 22.22 -10.54 -0.62
CA GLN A 443 21.91 -11.31 0.59
C GLN A 443 20.59 -12.08 0.45
N ILE A 444 19.60 -11.51 -0.26
CA ILE A 444 18.25 -12.05 -0.36
C ILE A 444 17.88 -12.21 -1.85
N MET A 445 17.51 -13.44 -2.23
CA MET A 445 17.00 -13.78 -3.57
C MET A 445 15.85 -14.81 -3.51
N ASP A 446 15.08 -14.78 -2.43
CA ASP A 446 13.89 -15.61 -2.29
C ASP A 446 12.92 -15.37 -3.45
N ASP A 447 12.24 -16.41 -3.90
CA ASP A 447 11.14 -16.34 -4.87
C ASP A 447 11.49 -15.72 -6.24
N LEU A 448 12.77 -15.56 -6.59
CA LEU A 448 13.24 -14.74 -7.72
C LEU A 448 12.47 -14.94 -9.04
N PHE A 449 12.17 -16.20 -9.39
CA PHE A 449 11.45 -16.64 -10.58
C PHE A 449 10.22 -17.50 -10.22
N GLU A 450 9.67 -17.36 -9.01
CA GLU A 450 8.57 -18.21 -8.57
C GLU A 450 7.36 -18.06 -9.50
N TYR A 451 6.79 -19.16 -10.00
CA TYR A 451 5.66 -19.20 -10.95
C TYR A 451 5.92 -18.66 -12.36
N ASP A 452 7.17 -18.61 -12.82
CA ASP A 452 7.50 -18.21 -14.20
C ASP A 452 7.22 -19.37 -15.17
N SER A 453 5.94 -19.52 -15.49
CA SER A 453 5.41 -20.78 -16.04
C SER A 453 5.90 -21.15 -17.45
N LYS A 454 6.51 -20.21 -18.18
CA LYS A 454 7.10 -20.41 -19.51
C LYS A 454 8.62 -20.33 -19.54
N LEU A 455 9.28 -20.06 -18.41
CA LEU A 455 10.73 -19.95 -18.35
C LEU A 455 11.38 -21.29 -18.70
N GLU A 456 12.09 -21.33 -19.83
CA GLU A 456 12.81 -22.51 -20.32
C GLU A 456 14.28 -22.50 -19.89
N SER A 457 14.90 -21.31 -19.79
CA SER A 457 16.31 -21.15 -19.44
C SER A 457 16.62 -19.81 -18.78
N VAL A 458 17.66 -19.79 -17.94
CA VAL A 458 18.22 -18.56 -17.36
C VAL A 458 19.74 -18.66 -17.34
N ASN A 459 20.42 -17.58 -17.75
CA ASN A 459 21.88 -17.51 -17.70
C ASN A 459 22.36 -16.81 -16.42
N LEU A 460 22.86 -17.58 -15.47
CA LEU A 460 23.37 -17.11 -14.16
C LEU A 460 24.89 -17.15 -14.07
N ARG A 461 25.59 -17.29 -15.21
CA ARG A 461 27.04 -17.45 -15.23
C ARG A 461 27.72 -16.23 -14.63
N GLY A 462 28.68 -16.45 -13.74
CA GLY A 462 29.47 -15.38 -13.12
C GLY A 462 28.93 -14.88 -11.78
N TRP A 463 27.77 -15.38 -11.33
CA TRP A 463 27.21 -15.02 -10.04
C TRP A 463 28.12 -15.41 -8.87
N ASN A 464 28.29 -14.49 -7.91
CA ASN A 464 29.02 -14.69 -6.67
C ASN A 464 28.05 -14.66 -5.48
N THR A 465 27.68 -15.83 -5.00
CA THR A 465 26.66 -16.00 -3.97
C THR A 465 27.21 -16.10 -2.54
N GLN A 466 28.44 -15.65 -2.29
CA GLN A 466 29.11 -15.86 -0.99
C GLN A 466 28.39 -15.19 0.19
N LYS A 467 27.68 -14.08 -0.08
CA LYS A 467 26.94 -13.32 0.93
C LYS A 467 25.47 -13.72 1.06
N VAL A 468 24.97 -14.56 0.15
CA VAL A 468 23.56 -14.91 0.11
C VAL A 468 23.18 -15.70 1.36
N THR A 469 22.12 -15.23 2.01
CA THR A 469 21.54 -15.85 3.21
C THR A 469 20.26 -16.62 2.90
N THR A 470 19.47 -16.21 1.90
CA THR A 470 18.20 -16.86 1.55
C THR A 470 17.99 -16.90 0.02
N MET A 471 17.49 -18.04 -0.49
CA MET A 471 17.08 -18.28 -1.88
C MET A 471 15.93 -19.31 -1.95
N SER A 472 15.06 -19.32 -0.94
CA SER A 472 13.90 -20.20 -0.89
C SER A 472 12.99 -19.97 -2.09
N ARG A 473 12.40 -21.04 -2.64
CA ARG A 473 11.44 -21.00 -3.76
C ARG A 473 11.94 -20.26 -5.03
N MET A 474 13.24 -20.06 -5.19
CA MET A 474 13.83 -19.27 -6.29
C MET A 474 13.32 -19.62 -7.69
N PHE A 475 13.09 -20.91 -7.98
CA PHE A 475 12.57 -21.42 -9.26
C PHE A 475 11.24 -22.17 -9.09
N ARG A 476 10.61 -22.14 -7.91
CA ARG A 476 9.43 -22.95 -7.64
C ARG A 476 8.33 -22.67 -8.67
N HIS A 477 7.73 -23.72 -9.20
CA HIS A 477 6.71 -23.65 -10.26
C HIS A 477 7.22 -23.05 -11.59
N CYS A 478 8.44 -23.40 -12.00
CA CYS A 478 8.98 -23.20 -13.36
C CYS A 478 8.93 -24.52 -14.16
N PRO A 479 7.75 -25.04 -14.55
CA PRO A 479 7.61 -26.37 -15.13
C PRO A 479 8.28 -26.53 -16.51
N GLN A 480 8.64 -25.44 -17.19
CA GLN A 480 9.33 -25.47 -18.49
C GLN A 480 10.85 -25.46 -18.38
N LEU A 481 11.39 -25.14 -17.19
CA LEU A 481 12.82 -24.98 -16.97
C LEU A 481 13.54 -26.31 -17.20
N VAL A 482 14.44 -26.33 -18.18
CA VAL A 482 15.14 -27.58 -18.57
C VAL A 482 16.46 -27.73 -17.81
N TYR A 483 17.19 -26.64 -17.64
CA TYR A 483 18.52 -26.63 -17.01
C TYR A 483 18.87 -25.26 -16.48
N VAL A 484 19.54 -25.23 -15.33
CA VAL A 484 20.15 -24.02 -14.74
C VAL A 484 21.59 -24.34 -14.35
N ASP A 485 22.53 -23.52 -14.82
CA ASP A 485 23.93 -23.63 -14.41
C ASP A 485 24.15 -22.97 -13.04
N LEU A 486 24.22 -23.79 -11.99
CA LEU A 486 24.56 -23.35 -10.63
C LEU A 486 26.03 -23.60 -10.28
N SER A 487 26.90 -23.96 -11.23
CA SER A 487 28.29 -24.35 -10.92
C SER A 487 29.12 -23.22 -10.26
N GLY A 488 28.74 -21.96 -10.50
CA GLY A 488 29.36 -20.79 -9.85
C GLY A 488 28.92 -20.55 -8.40
N PHE A 489 27.84 -21.20 -7.94
CA PHE A 489 27.22 -20.88 -6.66
C PHE A 489 28.07 -21.43 -5.50
N HIS A 490 28.55 -20.52 -4.66
CA HIS A 490 29.27 -20.81 -3.41
C HIS A 490 28.57 -20.07 -2.27
N THR A 491 27.89 -20.79 -1.39
CA THR A 491 26.90 -20.19 -0.48
C THR A 491 27.16 -20.52 1.00
N PRO A 492 28.29 -20.09 1.60
CA PRO A 492 28.66 -20.45 2.98
C PRO A 492 27.75 -19.83 4.05
N LYS A 493 27.00 -18.77 3.71
CA LYS A 493 26.07 -18.07 4.62
C LYS A 493 24.61 -18.46 4.45
N LEU A 494 24.33 -19.39 3.53
CA LEU A 494 22.96 -19.80 3.21
C LEU A 494 22.28 -20.44 4.41
N LYS A 495 21.13 -19.88 4.77
CA LYS A 495 20.25 -20.36 5.84
C LYS A 495 19.03 -21.07 5.30
N ASP A 496 18.51 -20.62 4.15
CA ASP A 496 17.29 -21.17 3.56
C ASP A 496 17.35 -21.27 2.03
N SER A 497 17.11 -22.47 1.51
CA SER A 497 16.90 -22.80 0.09
C SER A 497 15.68 -23.70 -0.10
N THR A 498 14.74 -23.65 0.84
CA THR A 498 13.58 -24.54 0.89
C THR A 498 12.71 -24.34 -0.34
N LEU A 499 12.27 -25.45 -0.95
CA LEU A 499 11.41 -25.49 -2.13
C LEU A 499 12.00 -24.84 -3.38
N MET A 500 13.32 -24.66 -3.47
CA MET A 500 13.97 -23.92 -4.56
C MET A 500 13.52 -24.35 -5.97
N PHE A 501 13.35 -25.65 -6.23
CA PHE A 501 12.94 -26.19 -7.53
C PHE A 501 11.59 -26.94 -7.45
N GLN A 502 10.75 -26.61 -6.47
CA GLN A 502 9.53 -27.38 -6.25
C GLN A 502 8.62 -27.31 -7.48
N TYR A 503 8.17 -28.48 -7.97
CA TYR A 503 7.31 -28.62 -9.15
C TYR A 503 7.94 -28.26 -10.52
N ASP A 504 9.27 -28.29 -10.63
CA ASP A 504 9.98 -28.05 -11.89
C ASP A 504 10.14 -29.35 -12.68
N TYR A 505 9.06 -29.79 -13.33
CA TYR A 505 8.97 -31.13 -13.90
C TYR A 505 9.81 -31.39 -15.16
N LYS A 506 10.24 -30.36 -15.89
CA LYS A 506 11.12 -30.52 -17.06
C LYS A 506 12.61 -30.47 -16.73
N LEU A 507 12.97 -30.12 -15.49
CA LEU A 507 14.35 -29.97 -15.07
C LEU A 507 15.11 -31.29 -15.31
N ALA A 508 16.04 -31.26 -16.25
CA ALA A 508 16.79 -32.44 -16.69
C ALA A 508 18.09 -32.62 -15.89
N GLY A 509 18.54 -31.60 -15.16
CA GLY A 509 19.49 -31.82 -14.08
C GLY A 509 20.03 -30.56 -13.43
N ILE A 510 20.75 -30.77 -12.33
CA ILE A 510 21.18 -29.72 -11.42
C ILE A 510 22.50 -30.08 -10.72
N ASP A 511 23.38 -29.09 -10.53
CA ASP A 511 24.58 -29.24 -9.72
C ASP A 511 24.33 -28.73 -8.29
N LEU A 512 24.28 -29.64 -7.33
CA LEU A 512 24.13 -29.34 -5.91
C LEU A 512 25.41 -29.63 -5.12
N SER A 513 26.56 -29.81 -5.77
CA SER A 513 27.78 -30.22 -5.06
C SER A 513 28.32 -29.18 -4.07
N HIS A 514 27.93 -27.92 -4.24
CA HIS A 514 28.33 -26.81 -3.38
C HIS A 514 27.24 -26.39 -2.37
N PHE A 515 26.07 -27.05 -2.38
CA PHE A 515 24.94 -26.68 -1.54
C PHE A 515 24.91 -27.48 -0.24
N ASN A 516 24.82 -26.77 0.90
CA ASN A 516 24.53 -27.40 2.18
C ASN A 516 23.03 -27.68 2.34
N ILE A 517 22.56 -28.75 1.72
CA ILE A 517 21.14 -29.15 1.64
C ILE A 517 20.57 -29.76 2.93
N HIS A 518 21.24 -29.58 4.07
CA HIS A 518 21.00 -30.35 5.30
C HIS A 518 19.60 -30.14 5.89
N ASN A 519 18.90 -29.03 5.60
CA ASN A 519 17.55 -28.74 6.12
C ASN A 519 16.59 -28.14 5.08
N SER A 520 16.91 -28.17 3.79
CA SER A 520 16.10 -27.52 2.75
C SER A 520 15.46 -28.53 1.81
N SER A 521 14.16 -28.37 1.57
CA SER A 521 13.39 -29.20 0.65
C SER A 521 13.57 -28.75 -0.80
N ILE A 522 14.78 -28.91 -1.35
CA ILE A 522 15.19 -28.26 -2.61
C ILE A 522 14.48 -28.86 -3.84
N LEU A 523 14.39 -30.19 -3.94
CA LEU A 523 13.92 -30.91 -5.13
C LEU A 523 12.56 -31.59 -4.94
N ASP A 524 11.73 -31.08 -4.02
CA ASP A 524 10.41 -31.68 -3.78
C ASP A 524 9.55 -31.64 -5.06
N HIS A 525 9.07 -32.78 -5.51
CA HIS A 525 8.33 -32.92 -6.79
C HIS A 525 9.06 -32.34 -8.02
N ALA A 526 10.39 -32.22 -7.99
CA ALA A 526 11.19 -31.68 -9.09
C ALA A 526 11.79 -32.78 -9.99
N GLY A 527 12.14 -32.40 -11.21
CA GLY A 527 12.95 -33.23 -12.10
C GLY A 527 12.16 -34.05 -13.12
N ASN A 528 12.75 -34.20 -14.30
CA ASN A 528 12.16 -34.92 -15.41
C ASN A 528 12.15 -36.42 -15.18
N LEU A 529 10.95 -37.02 -15.14
CA LEU A 529 10.74 -38.44 -14.86
C LEU A 529 11.38 -39.37 -15.91
N ASN A 530 11.69 -38.87 -17.12
CA ASN A 530 12.37 -39.63 -18.17
C ASN A 530 13.89 -39.65 -18.00
N GLY A 531 14.46 -38.69 -17.25
CA GLY A 531 15.90 -38.57 -17.06
C GLY A 531 16.23 -37.27 -16.33
N PHE A 532 16.70 -37.40 -15.10
CA PHE A 532 17.11 -36.29 -14.25
C PHE A 532 18.50 -36.57 -13.67
N ALA A 533 19.45 -35.66 -13.89
CA ALA A 533 20.82 -35.78 -13.40
C ALA A 533 21.07 -34.85 -12.22
N VAL A 534 21.56 -35.38 -11.10
CA VAL A 534 21.92 -34.59 -9.91
C VAL A 534 23.37 -34.83 -9.58
N LYS A 535 24.18 -33.77 -9.52
CA LYS A 535 25.53 -33.83 -8.98
C LYS A 535 25.48 -33.51 -7.49
N LEU A 536 25.98 -34.43 -6.69
CA LEU A 536 26.05 -34.30 -5.23
C LEU A 536 27.51 -34.18 -4.80
N GLY A 537 27.73 -33.41 -3.74
CA GLY A 537 29.04 -33.15 -3.17
C GLY A 537 29.18 -33.68 -1.77
N HIS A 538 30.15 -33.15 -1.05
CA HIS A 538 30.50 -33.60 0.29
C HIS A 538 29.44 -33.32 1.38
N TYR A 539 28.28 -32.77 1.04
CA TYR A 539 27.27 -32.41 2.04
C TYR A 539 26.40 -33.59 2.47
N ARG A 540 25.86 -33.52 3.68
CA ARG A 540 24.95 -34.54 4.20
C ARG A 540 23.60 -34.44 3.50
N LEU A 541 23.12 -35.56 2.96
CA LEU A 541 21.82 -35.66 2.30
C LEU A 541 20.74 -36.13 3.27
N ARG A 542 19.63 -35.39 3.39
CA ARG A 542 18.45 -35.80 4.16
C ARG A 542 17.31 -36.22 3.25
N LYS A 543 16.39 -37.04 3.79
CA LYS A 543 15.14 -37.39 3.10
C LYS A 543 14.39 -36.14 2.64
N SER A 544 14.32 -35.10 3.47
CA SER A 544 13.63 -33.84 3.16
C SER A 544 14.15 -33.12 1.90
N SER A 545 15.35 -33.44 1.40
CA SER A 545 15.93 -32.78 0.21
C SER A 545 15.15 -32.98 -1.09
N GLY A 546 14.27 -34.00 -1.17
CA GLY A 546 13.60 -34.40 -2.41
C GLY A 546 14.46 -35.26 -3.35
N VAL A 547 15.77 -35.37 -3.12
CA VAL A 547 16.69 -36.12 -3.99
C VAL A 547 16.29 -37.60 -4.09
N GLY A 548 16.04 -38.07 -5.32
CA GLY A 548 15.64 -39.44 -5.58
C GLY A 548 14.20 -39.78 -5.20
N GLN A 549 13.45 -38.85 -4.63
CA GLN A 549 12.01 -39.00 -4.45
C GLN A 549 11.32 -38.99 -5.81
N SER A 550 10.25 -39.77 -5.98
CA SER A 550 9.52 -39.92 -7.26
C SER A 550 10.25 -40.69 -8.38
N PHE A 551 11.46 -41.23 -8.13
CA PHE A 551 12.23 -42.01 -9.11
C PHE A 551 12.36 -43.49 -8.75
N LYS A 552 12.10 -44.38 -9.71
CA LYS A 552 12.22 -45.84 -9.60
C LYS A 552 13.66 -46.33 -9.72
N HIS A 553 14.46 -45.63 -10.52
CA HIS A 553 15.85 -46.00 -10.78
C HIS A 553 16.76 -44.83 -10.44
N ILE A 554 17.79 -45.10 -9.63
CA ILE A 554 18.87 -44.16 -9.31
C ILE A 554 20.19 -44.88 -9.58
N GLN A 555 21.04 -44.31 -10.43
CA GLN A 555 22.31 -44.92 -10.80
C GLN A 555 23.43 -43.87 -10.86
N ALA A 556 24.55 -44.15 -10.21
CA ALA A 556 25.74 -43.32 -10.37
C ALA A 556 26.24 -43.40 -11.83
N VAL A 557 26.71 -42.29 -12.39
CA VAL A 557 27.25 -42.26 -13.76
C VAL A 557 28.51 -43.14 -13.86
N GLY A 558 29.43 -43.01 -12.90
CA GLY A 558 30.72 -43.71 -12.91
C GLY A 558 31.53 -43.32 -14.16
N ASN A 559 32.13 -44.33 -14.82
CA ASN A 559 32.86 -44.14 -16.09
C ASN A 559 31.93 -44.08 -17.33
N GLY A 560 30.61 -44.10 -17.11
CA GLY A 560 29.60 -44.06 -18.17
C GLY A 560 29.25 -42.64 -18.63
N LYS A 561 28.13 -42.54 -19.36
CA LYS A 561 27.55 -41.26 -19.80
C LYS A 561 26.17 -41.07 -19.16
N LEU A 562 25.62 -39.86 -19.17
CA LEU A 562 24.27 -39.60 -18.61
C LEU A 562 23.20 -40.55 -19.18
N ASN A 563 23.12 -40.72 -20.50
CA ASN A 563 22.17 -41.65 -21.14
C ASN A 563 22.51 -43.15 -20.93
N HIS A 564 23.73 -43.46 -20.48
CA HIS A 564 24.24 -44.84 -20.33
C HIS A 564 25.15 -44.93 -19.09
N PRO A 565 24.58 -44.80 -17.87
CA PRO A 565 25.37 -44.83 -16.64
C PRO A 565 25.94 -46.23 -16.40
N GLN A 566 27.19 -46.31 -15.97
CA GLN A 566 27.91 -47.57 -15.70
C GLN A 566 28.23 -47.76 -14.21
N GLY A 567 27.91 -46.77 -13.38
CA GLY A 567 28.12 -46.85 -11.94
C GLY A 567 27.06 -47.69 -11.21
N LYS A 568 27.25 -47.79 -9.90
CA LYS A 568 26.39 -48.56 -9.00
C LYS A 568 24.95 -48.01 -8.97
N LYS A 569 23.98 -48.91 -8.86
CA LYS A 569 22.55 -48.59 -8.65
C LYS A 569 22.24 -48.45 -7.16
N TYR A 570 21.31 -47.55 -6.84
CA TYR A 570 20.88 -47.25 -5.49
C TYR A 570 19.35 -47.19 -5.41
N THR A 571 18.79 -47.57 -4.26
CA THR A 571 17.47 -47.06 -3.84
C THR A 571 17.64 -45.66 -3.24
N ALA A 572 16.56 -44.88 -3.14
CA ALA A 572 16.61 -43.58 -2.46
C ALA A 572 17.17 -43.70 -1.03
N GLU A 573 16.75 -44.72 -0.28
CA GLU A 573 17.27 -44.99 1.06
C GLU A 573 18.77 -45.33 1.08
N GLN A 574 19.25 -46.11 0.11
CA GLN A 574 20.67 -46.43 0.00
C GLN A 574 21.50 -45.18 -0.32
N LEU A 575 20.99 -44.30 -1.19
CA LEU A 575 21.62 -43.03 -1.49
C LEU A 575 21.64 -42.12 -0.24
N PHE A 576 20.54 -42.03 0.50
CA PHE A 576 20.51 -41.28 1.75
C PHE A 576 21.52 -41.81 2.77
N ARG A 577 21.61 -43.13 2.96
CA ARG A 577 22.61 -43.74 3.85
C ARG A 577 24.04 -43.42 3.42
N LEU A 578 24.34 -43.46 2.12
CA LEU A 578 25.66 -43.14 1.57
C LEU A 578 26.13 -41.73 1.94
N TYR A 579 25.21 -40.77 2.02
CA TYR A 579 25.48 -39.37 2.36
C TYR A 579 25.08 -39.02 3.81
N ASN A 580 24.69 -39.99 4.65
CA ASN A 580 24.31 -39.75 6.04
C ASN A 580 25.51 -39.77 6.99
N HIS A 581 26.62 -39.17 6.57
CA HIS A 581 27.89 -39.13 7.31
C HIS A 581 28.46 -37.69 7.35
N SER A 582 29.55 -37.48 8.09
CA SER A 582 30.23 -36.17 8.12
C SER A 582 30.75 -35.78 6.73
N ALA A 583 30.87 -34.48 6.46
CA ALA A 583 31.10 -33.99 5.11
C ALA A 583 32.31 -34.63 4.39
N LYS A 584 33.37 -34.95 5.15
CA LYS A 584 34.60 -35.55 4.63
C LYS A 584 34.45 -36.99 4.09
N LYS A 585 33.32 -37.67 4.31
CA LYS A 585 33.10 -39.09 3.92
C LYS A 585 32.12 -39.27 2.77
N SER A 586 31.33 -38.25 2.42
CA SER A 586 30.39 -38.31 1.30
C SER A 586 31.13 -38.23 -0.04
N PRO A 587 30.79 -39.04 -1.05
CA PRO A 587 31.43 -38.97 -2.36
C PRO A 587 31.00 -37.71 -3.12
N VAL A 588 31.80 -37.29 -4.10
CA VAL A 588 31.36 -36.35 -5.15
C VAL A 588 31.02 -37.17 -6.37
N ALA A 589 29.75 -37.18 -6.77
CA ALA A 589 29.30 -38.02 -7.88
C ALA A 589 28.04 -37.46 -8.54
N ILE A 590 27.88 -37.81 -9.82
CA ILE A 590 26.66 -37.55 -10.58
C ILE A 590 25.79 -38.81 -10.54
N TYR A 591 24.51 -38.62 -10.24
CA TYR A 591 23.49 -39.67 -10.25
C TYR A 591 22.44 -39.34 -11.31
N VAL A 592 22.03 -40.36 -12.05
CA VAL A 592 20.95 -40.29 -13.01
C VAL A 592 19.73 -41.01 -12.44
N MET A 593 18.59 -40.33 -12.49
CA MET A 593 17.31 -40.75 -11.93
C MET A 593 16.26 -40.83 -13.02
N TYR A 594 15.47 -41.91 -13.08
CA TYR A 594 14.48 -42.10 -14.14
C TYR A 594 13.42 -43.16 -13.77
N ASN A 595 12.26 -43.11 -14.43
CA ASN A 595 11.13 -44.05 -14.23
C ASN A 595 10.92 -45.06 -15.38
N GLY A 596 11.57 -44.84 -16.53
CA GLY A 596 11.53 -45.73 -17.69
C GLY A 596 12.58 -46.85 -17.67
N LYS A 597 12.77 -47.55 -18.79
CA LYS A 597 13.79 -48.62 -18.92
C LYS A 597 15.23 -48.08 -18.91
N LYS A 598 15.43 -46.87 -19.44
CA LYS A 598 16.72 -46.16 -19.54
C LYS A 598 16.47 -44.66 -19.36
N PRO A 599 17.47 -43.90 -18.88
CA PRO A 599 17.38 -42.46 -18.85
C PRO A 599 17.37 -41.88 -20.27
N SER A 600 16.58 -40.83 -20.47
CA SER A 600 16.45 -40.11 -21.72
C SER A 600 16.63 -38.62 -21.47
N PHE A 601 17.73 -38.09 -21.95
CA PHE A 601 18.08 -36.68 -21.85
C PHE A 601 18.00 -35.99 -23.22
N ALA A 602 17.61 -34.71 -23.23
CA ALA A 602 17.75 -33.87 -24.42
C ALA A 602 19.23 -33.75 -24.82
N LYS A 603 19.51 -33.50 -26.11
CA LYS A 603 20.89 -33.47 -26.66
C LYS A 603 21.80 -32.38 -26.07
N GLN A 604 21.25 -31.38 -25.37
CA GLN A 604 21.98 -30.17 -24.91
C GLN A 604 22.00 -30.02 -23.38
N LEU A 605 22.39 -31.06 -22.64
CA LEU A 605 22.63 -30.88 -21.19
C LEU A 605 24.06 -30.41 -20.94
N GLY A 606 24.18 -29.21 -20.34
CA GLY A 606 25.44 -28.58 -19.94
C GLY A 606 26.07 -29.16 -18.66
N ILE A 607 25.53 -30.25 -18.11
CA ILE A 607 26.04 -30.92 -16.90
C ILE A 607 27.35 -31.63 -17.26
N LYS A 608 28.47 -30.91 -17.12
CA LYS A 608 29.84 -31.43 -17.32
C LYS A 608 30.41 -32.04 -16.05
#